data_AF-A0A7R9EAT3-F1
#
_entry.id   AF-A0A7R9EAT3-F1
#
_cell.length_a   1.000
_cell.length_b   1.000
_cell.length_c   1.000
_cell.angle_alpha   90.00
_cell.angle_beta   90.00
_cell.angle_gamma   90.00
#
_symmetry.space_group_name_H-M   'P 1'
#
loop_
_entity.id
_entity.type
_entity.pdbx_description
1 polymer ?
#
loop_
_entity_poly.entity_id
_entity_poly.type
_entity_poly.pdbx_seq_one_letter_code
_entity_poly.pdbx_strand_id
1 'polypeptide(L)'
;MEEKASLKELDQWIEQLNECKQLTESQVKTLCDKAKEILAKESNVQEVKCPVTVCGDVHGQFHDLMELFRIGGRSPDTNYLFMGDYVDRGYYSVETVTLLVALKVSHNYN
;
A
#
# COMPACT_ATOMS: atom_id res chain seq x y z
N MET A 1 12.58 4.30 -20.35
CA MET A 1 12.45 2.82 -20.47
C MET A 1 12.59 2.14 -19.10
N GLU A 2 13.39 2.69 -18.17
CA GLU A 2 13.53 2.19 -16.78
C GLU A 2 12.25 2.28 -15.94
N GLU A 3 11.43 3.33 -16.07
CA GLU A 3 10.15 3.45 -15.31
C GLU A 3 9.18 2.29 -15.58
N LYS A 4 9.06 1.83 -16.83
CA LYS A 4 8.15 0.73 -17.19
C LYS A 4 8.59 -0.62 -16.65
N ALA A 5 9.90 -0.81 -16.45
CA ALA A 5 10.44 -2.02 -15.82
C ALA A 5 10.17 -2.00 -14.30
N SER A 6 10.38 -0.84 -13.67
CA SER A 6 10.09 -0.64 -12.24
C SER A 6 8.61 -0.85 -11.90
N LEU A 7 7.68 -0.43 -12.76
CA LEU A 7 6.24 -0.64 -12.54
C LEU A 7 5.87 -2.12 -12.61
N LYS A 8 6.40 -2.85 -13.60
CA LYS A 8 6.20 -4.30 -13.72
C LYS A 8 6.71 -5.08 -12.50
N GLU A 9 7.85 -4.69 -11.95
CA GLU A 9 8.39 -5.30 -10.73
C GLU A 9 7.51 -5.00 -9.52
N LEU A 10 6.96 -3.79 -9.40
CA LEU A 10 6.05 -3.42 -8.32
C LEU A 10 4.73 -4.19 -8.40
N ASP A 11 4.17 -4.37 -9.59
CA ASP A 11 2.95 -5.15 -9.80
C ASP A 11 3.15 -6.60 -9.34
N GLN A 12 4.32 -7.20 -9.65
CA GLN A 12 4.68 -8.53 -9.15
C GLN A 12 4.79 -8.58 -7.63
N TRP A 13 5.35 -7.53 -7.00
CA TRP A 13 5.44 -7.46 -5.55
C TRP A 13 4.05 -7.35 -4.91
N ILE A 14 3.15 -6.58 -5.52
CA ILE A 14 1.75 -6.46 -5.06
C ILE A 14 1.02 -7.80 -5.21
N GLU A 15 1.19 -8.53 -6.31
CA GLU A 15 0.62 -9.87 -6.49
C GLU A 15 1.16 -10.85 -5.42
N GLN A 16 2.46 -10.86 -5.19
CA GLN A 16 3.08 -11.68 -4.14
C GLN A 16 2.53 -11.35 -2.75
N LEU A 17 2.38 -10.06 -2.43
CA LEU A 17 1.84 -9.61 -1.15
C LEU A 17 0.35 -9.95 -0.99
N ASN A 18 -0.44 -9.90 -2.08
CA ASN A 18 -1.84 -10.36 -2.08
C ASN A 18 -1.98 -11.85 -1.77
N GLU A 19 -0.98 -12.67 -2.11
CA GLU A 19 -0.89 -14.08 -1.70
C GLU A 19 -0.40 -14.28 -0.25
N CYS A 20 -0.30 -13.20 0.54
CA CYS A 20 0.22 -13.20 1.90
C CYS A 20 1.68 -13.69 1.98
N LYS A 21 2.51 -13.38 0.97
CA LYS A 21 3.94 -13.68 0.96
C LYS A 21 4.74 -12.40 1.17
N GLN A 22 5.51 -12.35 2.25
CA GLN A 22 6.42 -11.23 2.53
C GLN A 22 7.48 -11.05 1.43
N LEU A 23 7.92 -9.81 1.24
CA LEU A 23 9.05 -9.47 0.37
C LEU A 23 10.38 -9.74 1.09
N THR A 24 11.46 -9.83 0.32
CA THR A 24 12.82 -9.93 0.90
C THR A 24 13.26 -8.59 1.48
N GLU A 25 14.22 -8.62 2.41
CA GLU A 25 14.75 -7.41 3.05
C GLU A 25 15.25 -6.38 2.04
N SER A 26 15.92 -6.82 0.97
CA SER A 26 16.41 -5.92 -0.08
C SER A 26 15.26 -5.22 -0.82
N GLN A 27 14.19 -5.96 -1.14
CA GLN A 27 13.00 -5.42 -1.79
C GLN A 27 12.27 -4.43 -0.86
N VAL A 28 12.11 -4.77 0.42
CA VAL A 28 11.49 -3.89 1.42
C VAL A 28 12.29 -2.60 1.55
N LYS A 29 13.62 -2.68 1.60
CA LYS A 29 14.48 -1.49 1.68
C LYS A 29 14.27 -0.58 0.46
N THR A 30 14.32 -1.13 -0.75
CA THR A 30 14.08 -0.37 -1.98
C THR A 30 12.69 0.25 -2.02
N LEU A 31 11.67 -0.50 -1.60
CA LEU A 31 10.29 -0.01 -1.54
C LEU A 31 10.17 1.16 -0.56
N CYS A 32 10.73 1.03 0.65
CA CYS A 32 10.73 2.07 1.66
C CYS A 32 11.46 3.33 1.19
N ASP A 33 12.58 3.21 0.49
CA ASP A 33 13.32 4.37 -0.02
C ASP A 33 12.51 5.12 -1.09
N LYS A 34 11.84 4.41 -2.01
CA LYS A 34 10.88 5.04 -2.95
C LYS A 34 9.70 5.69 -2.25
N ALA A 35 9.14 5.02 -1.23
CA ALA A 35 8.02 5.53 -0.46
C ALA A 35 8.40 6.82 0.30
N LYS A 36 9.59 6.88 0.89
CA LYS A 36 10.10 8.10 1.56
C LYS A 36 10.17 9.28 0.60
N GLU A 37 10.67 9.08 -0.62
CA GLU A 37 10.74 10.16 -1.62
C GLU A 37 9.37 10.70 -2.02
N ILE A 38 8.36 9.82 -2.05
CA ILE A 38 6.96 10.19 -2.33
C ILE A 38 6.37 10.94 -1.14
N LEU A 39 6.41 10.34 0.05
CA LEU A 39 5.82 10.90 1.27
C LEU A 39 6.49 12.21 1.69
N ALA A 40 7.78 12.39 1.42
CA ALA A 40 8.49 13.64 1.70
C ALA A 40 8.01 14.83 0.84
N LYS A 41 7.34 14.56 -0.29
CA LYS A 41 6.75 15.60 -1.15
C LYS A 41 5.30 15.93 -0.75
N GLU A 42 4.69 15.13 0.11
CA GLU A 42 3.33 15.34 0.57
C GLU A 42 3.26 16.40 1.66
N SER A 43 2.12 17.07 1.76
CA SER A 43 1.89 18.06 2.81
C SER A 43 1.49 17.35 4.10
N ASN A 44 1.82 17.95 5.25
CA ASN A 44 1.31 17.50 6.56
C ASN A 44 -0.23 17.45 6.60
N VAL A 45 -0.88 18.30 5.79
CA VAL A 45 -2.33 18.27 5.55
C VAL A 45 -2.54 17.95 4.08
N GLN A 46 -2.81 16.69 3.78
CA GLN A 46 -3.02 16.21 2.43
C GLN A 46 -4.48 16.40 2.00
N GLU A 47 -4.71 17.18 0.94
CA GLU A 47 -6.03 17.31 0.34
C GLU A 47 -6.35 16.07 -0.51
N VAL A 48 -7.55 15.50 -0.31
CA VAL A 48 -8.02 14.30 -1.02
C VAL A 48 -9.35 14.61 -1.71
N LYS A 49 -9.47 14.26 -2.99
CA LYS A 49 -10.71 14.47 -3.77
C LYS A 49 -11.68 13.31 -3.56
N CYS A 50 -12.97 13.62 -3.50
CA CYS A 50 -14.03 12.62 -3.48
C CYS A 50 -14.31 12.04 -4.89
N PRO A 51 -14.83 10.81 -5.01
CA PRO A 51 -15.18 9.86 -3.95
C PRO A 51 -13.95 9.13 -3.37
N VAL A 52 -13.96 8.90 -2.06
CA VAL A 52 -12.91 8.17 -1.33
C VAL A 52 -13.52 7.29 -0.25
N THR A 53 -12.97 6.09 -0.09
CA THR A 53 -13.28 5.17 0.99
C THR A 53 -12.31 5.40 2.14
N VAL A 54 -12.83 5.81 3.29
CA VAL A 54 -12.03 6.04 4.50
C VAL A 54 -11.96 4.76 5.32
N CYS A 55 -10.75 4.33 5.63
CA CYS A 55 -10.43 3.13 6.39
C CYS A 55 -9.79 3.51 7.72
N GLY A 56 -10.28 2.91 8.80
CA GLY A 56 -9.69 3.04 10.14
C GLY A 56 -8.59 2.00 10.40
N ASP A 57 -8.43 1.66 11.68
CA ASP A 57 -7.37 0.80 12.19
C ASP A 57 -7.40 -0.60 11.55
N VAL A 58 -6.24 -1.07 11.09
CA VAL A 58 -6.08 -2.41 10.47
C VAL A 58 -5.39 -3.36 11.43
N HIS A 59 -4.43 -2.88 12.23
CA HIS A 59 -3.70 -3.63 13.24
C HIS A 59 -3.14 -4.98 12.75
N GLY A 60 -2.57 -5.04 11.54
CA GLY A 60 -1.98 -6.26 10.99
C GLY A 60 -2.98 -7.39 10.69
N GLN A 61 -4.28 -7.07 10.61
CA GLN A 61 -5.32 -8.01 10.19
C GLN A 61 -5.42 -8.08 8.66
N PHE A 62 -4.47 -8.77 8.04
CA PHE A 62 -4.35 -8.85 6.57
C PHE A 62 -5.62 -9.38 5.89
N HIS A 63 -6.27 -10.40 6.46
CA HIS A 63 -7.50 -10.96 5.89
C HIS A 63 -8.67 -9.95 5.88
N ASP A 64 -8.77 -9.12 6.92
CA ASP A 64 -9.81 -8.08 6.99
C ASP A 64 -9.52 -6.95 6.00
N LEU A 65 -8.24 -6.61 5.80
CA LEU A 65 -7.84 -5.67 4.74
C LEU A 65 -8.21 -6.18 3.34
N MET A 66 -7.99 -7.47 3.07
CA MET A 66 -8.38 -8.07 1.79
C MET A 66 -9.89 -8.07 1.57
N GLU A 67 -10.66 -8.32 2.63
CA GLU A 67 -12.12 -8.24 2.60
C GLU A 67 -12.59 -6.79 2.37
N LEU A 68 -11.92 -5.81 2.97
CA LEU A 68 -12.18 -4.39 2.75
C LEU A 68 -11.99 -4.02 1.28
N PHE A 69 -10.92 -4.49 0.62
CA PHE A 69 -10.73 -4.30 -0.81
C PHE A 69 -11.77 -5.04 -1.65
N ARG A 70 -12.27 -6.19 -1.18
CA ARG A 70 -13.34 -6.93 -1.86
C ARG A 70 -14.67 -6.18 -1.83
N ILE A 71 -15.00 -5.53 -0.71
CA ILE A 71 -16.25 -4.79 -0.50
C ILE A 71 -16.17 -3.40 -1.13
N GLY A 72 -15.08 -2.67 -0.88
CA GLY A 72 -14.91 -1.29 -1.32
C GLY A 72 -14.51 -1.15 -2.78
N GLY A 73 -13.94 -2.19 -3.40
CA GLY A 73 -13.41 -2.16 -4.76
C GLY A 73 -11.89 -2.23 -4.78
N ARG A 74 -11.30 -2.72 -5.88
CA ARG A 74 -9.84 -2.75 -6.00
C ARG A 74 -9.31 -1.39 -6.45
N SER A 75 -8.14 -1.01 -5.93
CA SER A 75 -7.34 0.04 -6.56
C SER A 75 -6.95 -0.42 -7.97
N PRO A 76 -7.01 0.44 -9.01
CA PRO A 76 -7.17 1.91 -8.99
C PRO A 76 -8.62 2.43 -9.10
N ASP A 77 -9.62 1.56 -9.22
CA ASP A 77 -11.01 1.98 -9.48
C ASP A 77 -11.65 2.71 -8.29
N THR A 78 -11.11 2.53 -7.08
CA THR A 78 -11.58 3.16 -5.84
C THR A 78 -10.42 3.84 -5.10
N ASN A 79 -10.62 5.11 -4.71
CA ASN A 79 -9.66 5.83 -3.87
C ASN A 79 -9.80 5.39 -2.41
N TYR A 80 -8.67 5.17 -1.75
CA TYR A 80 -8.63 4.77 -0.34
C TYR A 80 -7.86 5.79 0.49
N LEU A 81 -8.40 6.13 1.66
CA LEU A 81 -7.73 6.92 2.68
C LEU A 81 -7.65 6.12 3.97
N PHE A 82 -6.45 5.67 4.33
CA PHE A 82 -6.22 4.99 5.59
C PHE A 82 -5.71 5.99 6.65
N MET A 83 -6.26 5.92 7.87
CA MET A 83 -6.00 6.90 8.93
C MET A 83 -4.86 6.53 9.90
N GLY A 84 -4.19 5.39 9.71
CA GLY A 84 -3.09 4.94 10.58
C GLY A 84 -3.31 3.55 11.16
N ASP A 85 -2.58 3.24 12.24
CA ASP A 85 -2.66 1.97 12.99
C ASP A 85 -2.64 0.71 12.12
N TYR A 86 -1.62 0.63 11.26
CA TYR A 86 -1.41 -0.50 10.35
C TYR A 86 -0.83 -1.75 11.03
N VAL A 87 -0.11 -1.58 12.15
CA VAL A 87 0.78 -2.60 12.75
C VAL A 87 0.42 -2.91 14.22
N ASP A 88 1.27 -3.71 14.88
CA ASP A 88 1.28 -4.14 16.30
C ASP A 88 0.45 -5.37 16.69
N ARG A 89 -0.88 -5.36 16.54
CA ARG A 89 -1.72 -6.39 17.20
C ARG A 89 -1.89 -7.69 16.40
N GLY A 90 -1.70 -7.63 15.09
CA GLY A 90 -1.95 -8.74 14.17
C GLY A 90 -0.68 -9.48 13.76
N TYR A 91 -0.84 -10.77 13.48
CA TYR A 91 0.24 -11.67 13.07
C TYR A 91 0.84 -11.33 11.70
N TYR A 92 0.10 -10.59 10.85
CA TYR A 92 0.49 -10.26 9.47
C TYR A 92 0.79 -8.77 9.29
N SER A 93 1.41 -8.15 10.30
CA SER A 93 1.73 -6.73 10.30
C SER A 93 2.72 -6.34 9.19
N VAL A 94 3.69 -7.22 8.88
CA VAL A 94 4.70 -6.97 7.84
C VAL A 94 4.04 -6.97 6.46
N GLU A 95 3.21 -7.96 6.17
CA GLU A 95 2.51 -8.10 4.90
C GLU A 95 1.53 -6.94 4.70
N THR A 96 0.80 -6.57 5.76
CA THR A 96 -0.16 -5.46 5.76
C THR A 96 0.53 -4.13 5.41
N VAL A 97 1.59 -3.77 6.14
CA VAL A 97 2.27 -2.49 5.89
C VAL A 97 2.99 -2.48 4.54
N THR A 98 3.61 -3.60 4.16
CA THR A 98 4.35 -3.70 2.89
C THR A 98 3.39 -3.59 1.70
N LEU A 99 2.21 -4.20 1.77
CA LEU A 99 1.17 -4.09 0.74
C LEU A 99 0.68 -2.64 0.60
N LEU A 100 0.35 -1.97 1.69
CA LEU A 100 -0.15 -0.59 1.66
C LEU A 100 0.90 0.38 1.08
N VAL A 101 2.17 0.21 1.47
CA VAL A 101 3.27 1.02 0.92
C VAL A 101 3.50 0.69 -0.57
N ALA A 102 3.44 -0.58 -0.96
CA ALA A 102 3.55 -0.97 -2.37
C ALA A 102 2.43 -0.36 -3.23
N LEU A 103 1.19 -0.39 -2.74
CA LEU A 103 0.06 0.27 -3.39
C LEU A 103 0.28 1.78 -3.48
N LYS A 104 0.74 2.43 -2.41
CA LYS A 104 1.05 3.87 -2.41
C LYS A 104 2.11 4.23 -3.45
N VAL A 105 3.18 3.45 -3.55
CA VAL A 105 4.27 3.69 -4.51
C VAL A 105 3.83 3.41 -5.95
N SER A 106 3.04 2.36 -6.18
CA SER A 106 2.52 2.02 -7.53
C SER A 106 1.55 3.08 -8.05
N HIS A 107 0.65 3.56 -7.19
CA HIS A 107 -0.47 4.43 -7.61
C HIS A 107 -0.16 5.93 -7.56
N ASN A 108 1.04 6.36 -7.16
CA ASN A 108 1.40 7.78 -7.10
C ASN A 108 1.64 8.45 -8.48
N TYR A 109 1.01 7.94 -9.53
CA TYR A 109 0.91 8.58 -10.84
C TYR A 109 -0.47 9.23 -11.01
N ASN A 110 -0.57 10.46 -10.48
CA ASN A 110 -1.47 11.59 -10.84
C ASN A 110 -2.12 12.28 -9.63
#